data_AF-A0A086LU00-F1
#
_entry.id   AF-A0A086LU00-F1
#
_cell.length_a   1.000
_cell.length_b   1.000
_cell.length_c   1.000
_cell.angle_alpha   90.00
_cell.angle_beta   90.00
_cell.angle_gamma   90.00
#
_symmetry.space_group_name_H-M   'P 1'
#
loop_
_entity.id
_entity.type
_entity.pdbx_description
1 polymer ?
#
loop_
_entity_poly.entity_id
_entity_poly.type
_entity_poly.pdbx_seq_one_letter_code
_entity_poly.pdbx_strand_id
1 'polypeptide(L)'
;MKASFAFCLGADVDGFFADTSEELHIRWQQAGIFYPFYRSHAHMDTKRREPWLFSKRSLDVVREAVLVRYRLLPYWYTLFAEYALTGDPIVRPLWWLDALSPHFQEEQQAFLVGSDFLVRPIVRPMDDDQVNGFELDIALPRDDNNVWIDYFSGLPFFPTLSDEPWVKYGVTLRNIPVFVRGGTILLTKERVKRSSTNMFHSPYT
;
A
#
# COMPACT_ATOMS: atom_id res chain seq x y z
N MET A 1 4.80 -17.07 20.30
CA MET A 1 3.73 -16.16 20.81
C MET A 1 3.28 -15.31 19.62
N LYS A 2 2.15 -15.62 18.98
CA LYS A 2 1.63 -14.79 17.86
C LYS A 2 1.09 -13.48 18.47
N ALA A 3 1.80 -12.38 18.31
CA ALA A 3 1.26 -11.07 18.68
C ALA A 3 0.17 -10.71 17.65
N SER A 4 -1.08 -11.00 18.00
CA SER A 4 -2.24 -10.81 17.12
C SER A 4 -2.98 -9.54 17.54
N PHE A 5 -2.63 -8.42 16.92
CA PHE A 5 -3.35 -7.14 17.01
C PHE A 5 -3.63 -6.57 15.61
N ALA A 6 -4.41 -7.26 14.78
CA ALA A 6 -4.56 -6.87 13.37
C ALA A 6 -5.34 -5.56 13.14
N PHE A 7 -6.24 -5.18 14.07
CA PHE A 7 -7.03 -3.94 13.95
C PHE A 7 -6.25 -2.67 14.33
N CYS A 8 -5.19 -2.79 15.13
CA CYS A 8 -4.40 -1.66 15.63
C CYS A 8 -3.17 -1.34 14.77
N LEU A 9 -3.01 -1.99 13.62
CA LEU A 9 -1.92 -1.71 12.69
C LEU A 9 -2.32 -0.53 11.80
N GLY A 10 -1.92 0.66 12.23
CA GLY A 10 -2.08 1.91 11.50
C GLY A 10 -1.34 3.03 12.22
N ALA A 11 -0.79 3.96 11.45
CA ALA A 11 -0.21 5.19 11.98
C ALA A 11 -1.11 6.38 11.61
N ASP A 12 -1.03 7.45 12.40
CA ASP A 12 -1.69 8.70 12.03
C ASP A 12 -1.11 9.21 10.71
N VAL A 13 -1.94 9.22 9.67
CA VAL A 13 -1.56 9.69 8.35
C VAL A 13 -1.26 11.18 8.45
N ASP A 14 -0.13 11.57 7.85
CA ASP A 14 0.50 12.90 7.93
C ASP A 14 1.30 13.19 9.21
N GLY A 15 1.28 12.27 10.18
CA GLY A 15 2.03 12.36 11.44
C GLY A 15 1.34 13.26 12.47
N PHE A 16 1.26 12.83 13.73
CA PHE A 16 0.45 13.54 14.73
C PHE A 16 0.99 14.94 15.07
N PHE A 17 2.31 15.07 15.21
CA PHE A 17 2.99 16.33 15.56
C PHE A 17 3.60 17.02 14.33
N ALA A 18 3.76 18.34 14.45
CA ALA A 18 4.35 19.24 13.46
C ALA A 18 3.55 19.37 12.14
N ASP A 19 3.92 20.39 11.36
CA ASP A 19 3.33 20.63 10.04
C ASP A 19 3.93 19.66 9.01
N THR A 20 3.08 19.12 8.14
CA THR A 20 3.44 18.19 7.07
C THR A 20 3.70 18.95 5.77
N SER A 21 4.76 18.61 5.02
CA SER A 21 4.94 19.10 3.66
C SER A 21 3.94 18.45 2.69
N GLU A 22 3.69 19.09 1.55
CA GLU A 22 2.75 18.56 0.55
C GLU A 22 3.19 17.21 -0.03
N GLU A 23 4.50 17.04 -0.27
CA GLU A 23 5.05 15.77 -0.73
C GLU A 23 4.85 14.67 0.32
N LEU A 24 5.19 14.96 1.58
CA LEU A 24 5.03 14.02 2.67
C LEU A 24 3.56 13.63 2.85
N HIS A 25 2.64 14.59 2.71
CA HIS A 25 1.20 14.31 2.72
C HIS A 25 0.82 13.30 1.63
N ILE A 26 1.24 13.53 0.38
CA ILE A 26 0.96 12.61 -0.73
C ILE A 26 1.51 11.21 -0.43
N ARG A 27 2.78 11.11 -0.02
CA ARG A 27 3.43 9.81 0.26
C ARG A 27 2.78 9.08 1.42
N TRP A 28 2.36 9.80 2.46
CA TRP A 28 1.69 9.19 3.61
C TRP A 28 0.29 8.71 3.25
N GLN A 29 -0.46 9.46 2.45
CA GLN A 29 -1.78 9.03 1.98
C GLN A 29 -1.66 7.77 1.09
N GLN A 30 -0.67 7.75 0.21
CA GLN A 30 -0.33 6.60 -0.64
C GLN A 30 0.03 5.34 0.18
N ALA A 31 0.80 5.48 1.26
CA ALA A 31 1.09 4.36 2.17
C ALA A 31 -0.13 3.97 3.01
N GLY A 32 -0.85 4.98 3.52
CA GLY A 32 -1.93 4.85 4.49
C GLY A 32 -3.13 4.07 3.98
N ILE A 33 -3.41 4.14 2.67
CA ILE A 33 -4.47 3.32 2.06
C ILE A 33 -4.20 1.82 2.16
N PHE A 34 -2.97 1.40 2.44
CA PHE A 34 -2.61 0.00 2.68
C PHE A 34 -2.48 -0.38 4.15
N TYR A 35 -2.84 0.52 5.08
CA TYR A 35 -2.97 0.17 6.49
C TYR A 35 -4.35 -0.42 6.80
N PRO A 36 -4.45 -1.48 7.61
CA PRO A 36 -5.73 -2.00 8.09
C PRO A 36 -6.60 -0.89 8.69
N PHE A 37 -6.01 -0.05 9.53
CA PHE A 37 -6.63 1.16 10.05
C PHE A 37 -6.07 2.42 9.35
N TYR A 38 -6.92 3.06 8.54
CA TYR A 38 -6.56 4.25 7.76
C TYR A 38 -7.26 5.49 8.33
N ARG A 39 -6.48 6.36 8.99
CA ARG A 39 -6.95 7.60 9.62
C ARG A 39 -5.91 8.71 9.46
N SER A 40 -6.35 9.88 8.98
CA SER A 40 -5.59 11.14 9.14
C SER A 40 -6.02 11.81 10.45
N HIS A 41 -5.05 12.17 11.28
CA HIS A 41 -5.28 12.79 12.58
C HIS A 41 -4.12 13.71 12.95
N ALA A 42 -4.38 14.82 13.63
CA ALA A 42 -3.43 15.91 13.85
C ALA A 42 -3.53 16.51 15.25
N HIS A 43 -2.40 17.02 15.77
CA HIS A 43 -2.37 17.77 17.02
C HIS A 43 -3.05 19.14 16.88
N MET A 44 -3.57 19.68 17.99
CA MET A 44 -4.34 20.93 18.03
C MET A 44 -3.56 22.14 17.49
N ASP A 45 -2.25 22.16 17.70
CA ASP A 45 -1.36 23.26 17.30
C ASP A 45 -0.88 23.18 15.84
N THR A 46 -1.25 22.12 15.11
CA THR A 46 -0.86 21.96 13.70
C THR A 46 -1.81 22.70 12.77
N LYS A 47 -1.30 23.09 11.59
CA LYS A 47 -2.17 23.68 10.57
C LYS A 47 -3.22 22.68 10.09
N ARG A 48 -4.37 23.22 9.66
CA ARG A 48 -5.40 22.44 8.99
C ARG A 48 -4.83 21.81 7.71
N ARG A 49 -5.07 20.52 7.56
CA ARG A 49 -4.47 19.68 6.50
C ARG A 49 -5.47 18.70 5.89
N GLU A 50 -6.73 19.10 5.85
CA GLU A 50 -7.69 18.37 5.03
C GLU A 50 -7.20 18.31 3.57
N PRO A 51 -7.38 17.20 2.84
CA PRO A 51 -6.75 17.01 1.52
C PRO A 51 -7.05 18.12 0.49
N TRP A 52 -8.19 18.81 0.63
CA TRP A 52 -8.60 19.90 -0.27
C TRP A 52 -7.97 21.27 0.05
N LEU A 53 -7.17 21.38 1.11
CA LEU A 53 -6.41 22.59 1.45
C LEU A 53 -5.06 22.65 0.74
N PHE A 54 -4.54 21.51 0.28
CA PHE A 54 -3.30 21.43 -0.50
C PHE A 54 -3.52 21.84 -1.96
N SER A 55 -2.45 21.84 -2.76
CA SER A 55 -2.57 22.14 -4.19
C SER A 55 -3.51 21.15 -4.89
N LYS A 56 -4.06 21.58 -6.03
CA LYS A 56 -4.90 20.73 -6.87
C LYS A 56 -4.21 19.42 -7.26
N ARG A 57 -2.88 19.46 -7.49
CA ARG A 57 -2.08 18.28 -7.85
C ARG A 57 -2.07 17.27 -6.71
N SER A 58 -1.82 17.70 -5.48
CA SER A 58 -1.87 16.83 -4.31
C SER A 58 -3.26 16.24 -4.10
N LEU A 59 -4.30 17.09 -4.15
CA LEU A 59 -5.68 16.65 -4.00
C LEU A 59 -6.06 15.57 -5.03
N ASP A 60 -5.63 15.71 -6.28
CA ASP A 60 -5.92 14.74 -7.34
C ASP A 60 -5.24 13.38 -7.06
N VAL A 61 -3.96 13.38 -6.66
CA VAL A 61 -3.23 12.15 -6.31
C VAL A 61 -3.82 11.48 -5.06
N VAL A 62 -4.13 12.24 -4.02
CA VAL A 62 -4.74 11.73 -2.79
C VAL A 62 -6.13 11.16 -3.08
N ARG A 63 -6.92 11.83 -3.93
CA ARG A 63 -8.21 11.31 -4.38
C ARG A 63 -8.07 9.96 -5.07
N GLU A 64 -7.11 9.80 -5.97
CA GLU A 64 -6.86 8.53 -6.66
C GLU A 64 -6.50 7.41 -5.69
N ALA A 65 -5.63 7.69 -4.71
CA ALA A 65 -5.28 6.72 -3.66
C ALA A 65 -6.52 6.31 -2.84
N VAL A 66 -7.34 7.27 -2.41
CA VAL A 66 -8.57 6.98 -1.65
C VAL A 66 -9.55 6.16 -2.49
N LEU A 67 -9.70 6.45 -3.79
CA LEU A 67 -10.54 5.65 -4.68
C LEU A 67 -10.06 4.19 -4.76
N VAL A 68 -8.75 3.95 -4.79
CA VAL A 68 -8.18 2.60 -4.74
C VAL A 68 -8.55 1.89 -3.44
N ARG A 69 -8.41 2.55 -2.28
CA ARG A 69 -8.85 1.99 -1.00
C ARG A 69 -10.32 1.56 -1.04
N TYR A 70 -11.18 2.40 -1.59
CA TYR A 70 -12.62 2.12 -1.69
C TYR A 70 -12.94 0.97 -2.65
N ARG A 71 -12.25 0.87 -3.79
CA ARG A 71 -12.37 -0.26 -4.72
C ARG A 71 -12.01 -1.58 -4.05
N LEU A 72 -10.98 -1.58 -3.21
CA LEU A 72 -10.45 -2.75 -2.50
C LEU A 72 -11.20 -3.06 -1.19
N LEU A 73 -12.26 -2.33 -0.83
CA LEU A 73 -13.02 -2.63 0.41
C LEU A 73 -13.51 -4.08 0.52
N PRO A 74 -13.99 -4.75 -0.55
CA PRO A 74 -14.32 -6.17 -0.49
C PRO A 74 -13.13 -7.03 -0.07
N TYR A 75 -11.97 -6.79 -0.69
CA TYR A 75 -10.73 -7.50 -0.37
C TYR A 75 -10.30 -7.28 1.09
N TRP A 76 -10.28 -6.03 1.56
CA TRP A 76 -10.00 -5.72 2.96
C TRP A 76 -10.94 -6.46 3.92
N TYR A 77 -12.24 -6.47 3.62
CA TYR A 77 -13.23 -7.13 4.47
C TYR A 77 -13.05 -8.65 4.50
N THR A 78 -12.68 -9.26 3.38
CA THR A 78 -12.30 -10.68 3.32
C THR A 78 -11.09 -10.96 4.21
N LEU A 79 -10.04 -10.14 4.16
CA LEU A 79 -8.87 -10.32 5.04
C LEU A 79 -9.22 -10.17 6.53
N PHE A 80 -10.12 -9.25 6.89
CA PHE A 80 -10.61 -9.14 8.27
C PHE A 80 -11.41 -10.38 8.69
N ALA A 81 -12.20 -10.96 7.79
CA ALA A 81 -12.93 -12.20 8.05
C ALA A 81 -11.97 -13.39 8.21
N GLU A 82 -10.95 -13.50 7.36
CA GLU A 82 -9.89 -14.51 7.48
C GLU A 82 -9.15 -14.38 8.82
N TYR A 83 -8.74 -13.16 9.19
CA TYR A 83 -8.10 -12.90 10.48
C TYR A 83 -8.99 -13.33 11.65
N ALA A 84 -10.29 -13.06 11.60
CA ALA A 84 -11.23 -13.48 12.65
C ALA A 84 -11.36 -15.00 12.78
N LEU A 85 -11.12 -15.75 11.70
CA LEU A 85 -11.24 -17.21 11.65
C LEU A 85 -9.93 -17.93 11.97
N THR A 86 -8.82 -17.51 11.36
CA THR A 86 -7.52 -18.21 11.45
C THR A 86 -6.54 -17.53 12.42
N GLY A 87 -6.76 -16.24 12.70
CA GLY A 87 -5.80 -15.40 13.43
C GLY A 87 -4.59 -14.96 12.61
N ASP A 88 -4.59 -15.18 11.28
CA ASP A 88 -3.47 -14.79 10.44
C ASP A 88 -3.47 -13.27 10.19
N PRO A 89 -2.31 -12.61 10.35
CA PRO A 89 -2.24 -11.16 10.27
C PRO A 89 -2.62 -10.65 8.86
N ILE A 90 -3.33 -9.51 8.82
CA ILE A 90 -3.77 -8.86 7.58
C ILE A 90 -2.58 -8.27 6.83
N VAL A 91 -1.68 -7.60 7.55
CA VAL A 91 -0.41 -7.11 7.02
C VAL A 91 0.69 -8.06 7.47
N ARG A 92 1.49 -8.55 6.52
CA ARG A 92 2.51 -9.57 6.76
C ARG A 92 3.88 -9.07 6.28
N PRO A 93 4.98 -9.41 6.94
CA PRO A 93 6.32 -9.16 6.42
C PRO A 93 6.61 -10.08 5.20
N LEU A 94 7.58 -9.72 4.37
CA LEU A 94 7.87 -10.46 3.13
C LEU A 94 8.40 -11.88 3.38
N TRP A 95 9.12 -12.10 4.49
CA TRP A 95 9.58 -13.44 4.88
C TRP A 95 8.43 -14.42 5.13
N TRP A 96 7.18 -13.95 5.22
CA TRP A 96 6.01 -14.82 5.29
C TRP A 96 5.84 -15.69 4.04
N LEU A 97 6.26 -15.19 2.88
CA LEU A 97 6.25 -15.95 1.62
C LEU A 97 7.58 -16.67 1.37
N ASP A 98 8.70 -16.04 1.72
CA ASP A 98 10.04 -16.61 1.55
C ASP A 98 10.82 -16.48 2.86
N ALA A 99 10.60 -17.45 3.75
CA ALA A 99 11.18 -17.46 5.09
C ALA A 99 12.69 -17.78 5.10
N LEU A 100 13.22 -18.35 4.02
CA LEU A 100 14.61 -18.78 3.94
C LEU A 100 15.55 -17.69 3.43
N SER A 101 15.02 -16.67 2.76
CA SER A 101 15.79 -15.51 2.31
C SER A 101 16.19 -14.61 3.49
N PRO A 102 17.50 -14.46 3.79
CA PRO A 102 17.97 -13.55 4.84
C PRO A 102 17.57 -12.10 4.55
N HIS A 103 17.52 -11.72 3.28
CA HIS A 103 17.12 -10.40 2.85
C HIS A 103 15.68 -10.05 3.28
N PHE A 104 14.73 -10.97 3.09
CA PHE A 104 13.34 -10.72 3.48
C PHE A 104 13.10 -10.78 4.98
N GLN A 105 14.01 -11.39 5.75
CA GLN A 105 13.97 -11.36 7.21
C GLN A 105 14.33 -9.99 7.78
N GLU A 106 15.23 -9.25 7.10
CA GLU A 106 15.67 -7.91 7.50
C GLU A 106 14.85 -6.77 6.86
N GLU A 107 14.01 -7.08 5.87
CA GLU A 107 13.20 -6.10 5.16
C GLU A 107 12.11 -5.47 6.05
N GLN A 108 12.06 -4.14 6.07
CA GLN A 108 11.17 -3.33 6.92
C GLN A 108 10.40 -2.25 6.17
N GLN A 109 10.77 -1.99 4.91
CA GLN A 109 10.21 -0.93 4.08
C GLN A 109 9.19 -1.47 3.06
N ALA A 110 9.10 -2.79 2.87
CA ALA A 110 8.04 -3.46 2.13
C ALA A 110 7.18 -4.30 3.07
N PHE A 111 5.90 -4.46 2.72
CA PHE A 111 5.01 -5.39 3.42
C PHE A 111 4.00 -6.00 2.46
N LEU A 112 3.44 -7.12 2.88
CA LEU A 112 2.34 -7.80 2.21
C LEU A 112 1.01 -7.38 2.82
N VAL A 113 -0.02 -7.28 1.99
CA VAL A 113 -1.41 -7.23 2.43
C VAL A 113 -2.06 -8.55 2.00
N GLY A 114 -2.48 -9.33 2.99
CA GLY A 114 -2.88 -10.72 2.79
C GLY A 114 -1.72 -11.58 2.28
N SER A 115 -1.99 -12.47 1.34
CA SER A 115 -1.00 -13.24 0.57
C SER A 115 -0.74 -12.68 -0.82
N ASP A 116 -1.42 -11.59 -1.18
CA ASP A 116 -1.70 -11.30 -2.58
C ASP A 116 -1.14 -9.96 -3.04
N PHE A 117 -1.06 -8.97 -2.16
CA PHE A 117 -0.45 -7.68 -2.48
C PHE A 117 0.92 -7.56 -1.82
N LEU A 118 1.90 -7.06 -2.57
CA LEU A 118 3.14 -6.52 -2.06
C LEU A 118 3.13 -5.01 -2.23
N VAL A 119 3.36 -4.27 -1.15
CA VAL A 119 3.35 -2.81 -1.12
C VAL A 119 4.72 -2.34 -0.67
N ARG A 120 5.33 -1.46 -1.47
CA ARG A 120 6.60 -0.78 -1.15
C ARG A 120 6.37 0.73 -1.13
N PRO A 121 5.96 1.33 0.00
CA PRO A 121 5.79 2.77 0.06
C PRO A 121 7.12 3.51 -0.10
N ILE A 122 7.04 4.74 -0.60
CA ILE A 122 8.20 5.63 -0.68
C ILE A 122 8.31 6.41 0.62
N VAL A 123 9.32 6.08 1.42
CA VAL A 123 9.53 6.62 2.77
C VAL A 123 10.71 7.61 2.88
N ARG A 124 11.26 8.02 1.73
CA ARG A 124 12.31 9.04 1.66
C ARG A 124 11.79 10.26 0.86
N PRO A 125 12.20 11.48 1.22
CA PRO A 125 11.92 12.65 0.40
C PRO A 125 12.59 12.50 -0.97
N MET A 126 11.96 13.06 -2.00
CA MET A 126 12.55 13.18 -3.33
C MET A 126 13.58 14.30 -3.32
N ASP A 127 14.74 14.02 -3.91
CA ASP A 127 15.79 15.02 -4.10
C ASP A 127 15.40 16.01 -5.22
N ASP A 128 16.01 17.20 -5.25
CA ASP A 128 15.68 18.27 -6.22
C ASP A 128 15.88 17.84 -7.69
N ASP A 129 16.77 16.88 -7.96
CA ASP A 129 17.02 16.28 -9.26
C ASP A 129 16.01 15.18 -9.64
N GLN A 130 15.26 14.66 -8.64
CA GLN A 130 14.30 13.58 -8.80
C GLN A 130 12.88 14.08 -9.09
N VAL A 131 12.68 15.38 -9.37
CA VAL A 131 11.34 15.99 -9.61
C VAL A 131 10.55 15.28 -10.73
N ASN A 132 11.24 14.71 -11.72
CA ASN A 132 10.64 13.93 -12.81
C ASN A 132 10.50 12.43 -12.51
N GLY A 133 11.03 11.97 -11.39
CA GLY A 133 11.03 10.59 -10.94
C GLY A 133 12.43 10.03 -10.70
N PHE A 134 12.49 8.83 -10.13
CA PHE A 134 13.72 8.07 -9.88
C PHE A 134 13.45 6.57 -10.04
N GLU A 135 14.51 5.77 -10.21
CA GLU A 135 14.41 4.30 -10.20
C GLU A 135 14.61 3.76 -8.78
N LEU A 136 13.78 2.79 -8.40
CA LEU A 136 13.91 2.05 -7.14
C LEU A 136 14.11 0.57 -7.45
N ASP A 137 15.10 -0.05 -6.81
CA ASP A 137 15.25 -1.49 -6.81
C ASP A 137 14.33 -2.10 -5.74
N ILE A 138 13.51 -3.07 -6.15
CA ILE A 138 12.53 -3.74 -5.30
C ILE A 138 12.78 -5.23 -5.35
N ALA A 139 12.96 -5.84 -4.18
CA ALA A 139 13.05 -7.29 -4.06
C ALA A 139 11.64 -7.90 -4.07
N LEU A 140 11.38 -8.83 -4.98
CA LEU A 140 10.12 -9.55 -5.05
C LEU A 140 10.27 -10.98 -4.51
N PRO A 141 9.43 -11.43 -3.58
CA PRO A 141 9.48 -12.80 -3.07
C PRO A 141 9.31 -13.83 -4.18
N ARG A 142 10.06 -14.92 -4.06
CA ARG A 142 10.00 -16.08 -4.96
C ARG A 142 8.89 -17.01 -4.48
N ASP A 143 8.11 -17.54 -5.41
CA ASP A 143 7.09 -18.55 -5.14
C ASP A 143 6.95 -19.53 -6.33
N ASP A 144 6.08 -20.53 -6.19
CA ASP A 144 5.87 -21.52 -7.26
C ASP A 144 5.23 -20.91 -8.54
N ASN A 145 4.68 -19.69 -8.47
CA ASN A 145 3.96 -18.97 -9.54
C ASN A 145 4.57 -17.58 -9.83
N ASN A 146 5.90 -17.53 -10.03
CA ASN A 146 6.81 -16.36 -10.11
C ASN A 146 6.43 -15.17 -11.03
N VAL A 147 5.24 -14.60 -10.90
CA VAL A 147 4.85 -13.36 -11.57
C VAL A 147 4.18 -12.45 -10.58
N TRP A 148 4.65 -11.21 -10.56
CA TRP A 148 4.08 -10.12 -9.79
C TRP A 148 3.61 -9.07 -10.78
N ILE A 149 2.35 -8.69 -10.73
CA ILE A 149 1.75 -7.75 -11.68
C ILE A 149 1.62 -6.40 -10.99
N ASP A 150 2.21 -5.35 -11.55
CA ASP A 150 2.01 -4.00 -11.01
C ASP A 150 0.51 -3.64 -11.09
N TYR A 151 -0.07 -3.29 -9.95
CA TYR A 151 -1.51 -3.09 -9.80
C TYR A 151 -2.05 -1.95 -10.66
N PHE A 152 -1.23 -0.92 -10.92
CA PHE A 152 -1.66 0.28 -11.64
C PHE A 152 -1.47 0.17 -13.15
N SER A 153 -0.33 -0.35 -13.60
CA SER A 153 0.00 -0.48 -15.03
C SER A 153 -0.44 -1.81 -15.64
N GLY A 154 -0.65 -2.85 -14.82
CA GLY A 154 -0.91 -4.21 -15.28
C GLY A 154 0.32 -4.90 -15.87
N LEU A 155 1.51 -4.29 -15.75
CA LEU A 155 2.74 -4.88 -16.28
C LEU A 155 3.23 -6.03 -15.39
N PRO A 156 3.58 -7.19 -15.99
CA PRO A 156 4.15 -8.29 -15.24
C PRO A 156 5.64 -8.07 -14.96
N PHE A 157 6.05 -8.36 -13.74
CA PHE A 157 7.41 -8.41 -13.25
C PHE A 157 7.73 -9.85 -12.87
N PHE A 158 8.84 -10.36 -13.38
CA PHE A 158 9.33 -11.69 -13.09
C PHE A 158 10.58 -11.55 -12.21
N PRO A 159 10.57 -12.05 -10.96
CA PRO A 159 11.77 -12.06 -10.16
C PRO A 159 12.85 -12.88 -10.88
N THR A 160 14.08 -12.39 -10.83
CA THR A 160 15.24 -13.09 -11.36
C THR A 160 15.46 -14.41 -10.62
N LEU A 161 15.93 -15.43 -11.34
CA LEU A 161 16.29 -16.73 -10.75
C LEU A 161 17.60 -16.70 -9.94
N SER A 162 18.25 -15.53 -9.82
CA SER A 162 19.45 -15.33 -9.00
C SER A 162 19.11 -15.20 -7.52
N ASP A 163 20.12 -15.20 -6.65
CA ASP A 163 19.97 -14.92 -5.20
C ASP A 163 19.57 -13.48 -4.88
N GLU A 164 19.44 -12.66 -5.92
CA GLU A 164 19.15 -11.24 -5.88
C GLU A 164 17.86 -10.98 -6.70
N PRO A 165 16.66 -11.11 -6.11
CA PRO A 165 15.38 -11.02 -6.82
C PRO A 165 14.95 -9.56 -7.06
N TRP A 166 15.88 -8.72 -7.51
CA TRP A 166 15.64 -7.28 -7.71
C TRP A 166 14.98 -7.00 -9.04
N VAL A 167 14.03 -6.08 -9.02
CA VAL A 167 13.47 -5.45 -10.21
C VAL A 167 13.48 -3.95 -10.08
N LYS A 168 13.78 -3.28 -11.19
CA LYS A 168 13.76 -1.83 -11.29
C LYS A 168 12.34 -1.32 -11.48
N TYR A 169 11.95 -0.33 -10.68
CA TYR A 169 10.65 0.31 -10.76
C TYR A 169 10.80 1.83 -10.85
N GLY A 170 10.18 2.43 -11.87
CA GLY A 170 10.15 3.89 -12.04
C GLY A 170 9.15 4.54 -11.10
N VAL A 171 9.62 5.40 -10.20
CA VAL A 171 8.82 6.11 -9.22
C VAL A 171 8.68 7.58 -9.61
N THR A 172 7.48 8.12 -9.48
CA THR A 172 7.11 9.53 -9.60
C THR A 172 6.30 9.94 -8.37
N LEU A 173 5.95 11.21 -8.23
CA LEU A 173 5.09 11.66 -7.12
C LEU A 173 3.70 10.99 -7.12
N ARG A 174 3.20 10.57 -8.29
CA ARG A 174 1.83 10.05 -8.45
C ARG A 174 1.72 8.54 -8.22
N ASN A 175 2.79 7.77 -8.43
CA ASN A 175 2.75 6.32 -8.30
C ASN A 175 3.41 5.83 -7.02
N ILE A 176 3.06 4.59 -6.66
CA ILE A 176 3.69 3.80 -5.62
C ILE A 176 3.81 2.36 -6.13
N PRO A 177 4.93 1.69 -5.83
CA PRO A 177 5.07 0.28 -6.17
C PRO A 177 4.09 -0.58 -5.35
N VAL A 178 3.12 -1.16 -6.07
CA VAL A 178 2.13 -2.08 -5.53
C VAL A 178 1.99 -3.22 -6.52
N PHE A 179 2.28 -4.43 -6.09
CA PHE A 179 2.26 -5.62 -6.94
C PHE A 179 1.21 -6.61 -6.45
N VAL A 180 0.52 -7.23 -7.38
CA VAL A 180 -0.40 -8.34 -7.16
C VAL A 180 0.26 -9.63 -7.56
N ARG A 181 0.20 -10.63 -6.69
CA ARG A 181 0.77 -11.96 -6.93
C ARG A 181 -0.02 -12.70 -8.01
N GLY A 182 0.69 -13.35 -8.93
CA GLY A 182 0.14 -14.24 -9.93
C GLY A 182 -0.67 -15.38 -9.32
N GLY A 183 -1.80 -15.71 -9.94
CA GLY A 183 -2.72 -16.74 -9.42
C GLY A 183 -3.75 -16.23 -8.41
N THR A 184 -3.73 -14.93 -8.08
CA THR A 184 -4.75 -14.29 -7.22
C THR A 184 -5.98 -13.89 -8.03
N ILE A 185 -7.18 -14.10 -7.45
CA ILE A 185 -8.42 -13.48 -7.91
C ILE A 185 -8.79 -12.35 -6.94
N LEU A 186 -8.88 -11.12 -7.45
CA LEU A 186 -9.27 -9.95 -6.66
C LEU A 186 -10.73 -9.59 -6.92
N LEU A 187 -11.49 -9.42 -5.84
CA LEU A 187 -12.85 -8.87 -5.91
C LEU A 187 -12.81 -7.38 -5.61
N THR A 188 -13.23 -6.55 -6.56
CA THR A 188 -13.27 -5.10 -6.38
C THR A 188 -14.69 -4.55 -6.56
N LYS A 189 -14.89 -3.30 -6.15
CA LYS A 189 -16.10 -2.51 -6.43
C LYS A 189 -15.73 -1.26 -7.21
N GLU A 190 -15.80 -1.32 -8.53
CA GLU A 190 -15.43 -0.21 -9.42
C GLU A 190 -16.37 1.00 -9.32
N ARG A 191 -17.62 0.79 -8.91
CA ARG A 191 -18.60 1.88 -8.67
C ARG A 191 -18.40 2.49 -7.29
N VAL A 192 -17.33 3.28 -7.15
CA VAL A 192 -17.01 4.00 -5.92
C VAL A 192 -18.03 5.10 -5.66
N LYS A 193 -18.48 5.21 -4.41
CA LYS A 193 -19.39 6.26 -3.93
C LYS A 193 -18.79 6.97 -2.73
N ARG A 194 -19.54 7.94 -2.18
CA ARG A 194 -19.09 8.80 -1.07
C ARG A 194 -18.78 8.07 0.24
N SER A 195 -19.31 6.87 0.44
CA SER A 195 -19.12 6.07 1.66
C SER A 195 -19.26 4.58 1.37
N SER A 196 -18.69 3.75 2.25
CA SER A 196 -18.75 2.29 2.15
C SER A 196 -20.19 1.77 2.19
N THR A 197 -21.05 2.37 3.05
CA THR A 197 -22.48 2.06 3.14
C THR A 197 -23.18 2.22 1.79
N ASN A 198 -22.88 3.31 1.06
CA ASN A 198 -23.48 3.54 -0.25
C ASN A 198 -23.00 2.54 -1.30
N MET A 199 -21.82 1.95 -1.11
CA MET A 199 -21.24 0.92 -1.98
C MET A 199 -21.71 -0.50 -1.63
N PHE A 200 -22.49 -0.68 -0.56
CA PHE A 200 -22.89 -2.02 -0.10
C PHE A 200 -23.58 -2.83 -1.21
N HIS A 201 -24.52 -2.21 -1.94
CA HIS A 201 -25.24 -2.82 -3.06
C HIS A 201 -24.58 -2.58 -4.44
N SER A 202 -23.38 -2.00 -4.50
CA SER A 202 -22.66 -1.89 -5.77
C SER A 202 -22.23 -3.29 -6.27
N PRO A 203 -22.23 -3.55 -7.58
CA PRO A 203 -21.77 -4.82 -8.14
C PRO A 203 -20.28 -5.03 -7.90
N TYR A 204 -19.88 -6.29 -7.82
CA TYR A 204 -18.49 -6.72 -7.79
C TYR A 204 -17.93 -6.77 -9.21
N THR A 205 -16.61 -6.67 -9.32
CA THR A 205 -15.81 -6.92 -10.53
C THR A 205 -14.74 -7.94 -10.18
#